data_AF-A0A838ECE8-F1
#
_entry.id   AF-A0A838ECE8-F1
#
_cell.length_a   1.000
_cell.length_b   1.000
_cell.length_c   1.000
_cell.angle_alpha   90.00
_cell.angle_beta   90.00
_cell.angle_gamma   90.00
#
_symmetry.space_group_name_H-M   'P 1'
#
loop_
_entity.id
_entity.type
_entity.pdbx_description
1 polymer ?
#
loop_
_entity_poly.entity_id
_entity_poly.type
_entity_poly.pdbx_seq_one_letter_code
_entity_poly.pdbx_strand_id
1 'polypeptide(L)' 'FSGVMMLRHLGERDAAQRLEKALTKIIAEGKNVTYDLKPRADDPTAVGTSQVADAVIEKLQHP' A
#
# COMPACT_ATOMS: atom_id res chain seq x y z
N PHE A 1 3.74 3.83 7.96
CA PHE A 1 4.62 2.85 7.27
C PHE A 1 6.08 3.21 7.47
N SER A 2 6.90 2.30 8.00
CA SER A 2 8.32 2.59 8.32
C SER A 2 9.14 2.98 7.08
N GLY A 3 8.87 2.40 5.91
CA GLY A 3 9.54 2.79 4.66
C GLY A 3 9.29 4.24 4.25
N VAL A 4 8.06 4.76 4.42
CA VAL A 4 7.74 6.18 4.18
C VAL A 4 8.50 7.09 5.16
N MET A 5 8.57 6.70 6.43
CA MET A 5 9.32 7.44 7.45
C MET A 5 10.83 7.46 7.14
N MET A 6 11.37 6.33 6.71
CA MET A 6 12.77 6.20 6.29
C MET A 6 13.09 7.12 5.10
N LEU A 7 12.25 7.13 4.06
CA LEU A 7 12.43 8.03 2.91
C LEU A 7 12.40 9.51 3.34
N ARG A 8 11.48 9.89 4.23
CA ARG A 8 11.43 11.26 4.79
C ARG A 8 12.72 11.59 5.57
N HIS A 9 13.26 10.64 6.34
CA HIS A 9 14.49 10.81 7.09
C HIS A 9 15.72 11.00 6.16
N LEU A 10 15.76 10.28 5.05
CA LEU A 10 16.82 10.39 4.03
C LEU A 10 16.71 11.66 3.16
N GLY A 11 15.65 12.46 3.31
CA GLY A 11 15.41 13.65 2.48
C GLY A 11 14.65 13.37 1.18
N GLU A 12 14.29 12.11 0.91
CA GLU A 12 13.56 11.65 -0.27
C GLU A 12 12.04 11.94 -0.17
N ARG A 13 11.69 13.22 -0.06
CA ARG A 13 10.33 13.69 0.25
C ARG A 13 9.31 13.34 -0.83
N ASP A 14 9.67 13.48 -2.11
CA ASP A 14 8.77 13.21 -3.22
C ASP A 14 8.47 11.71 -3.35
N ALA A 15 9.50 10.87 -3.20
CA ALA A 15 9.34 9.41 -3.17
C ALA A 15 8.47 8.98 -1.98
N ALA A 16 8.71 9.55 -0.79
CA ALA A 16 7.89 9.28 0.38
C ALA A 16 6.42 9.66 0.17
N GLN A 17 6.16 10.84 -0.42
CA GLN A 17 4.80 11.31 -0.68
C GLN A 17 4.08 10.43 -1.71
N ARG A 18 4.76 10.01 -2.79
CA ARG A 18 4.19 9.11 -3.79
C ARG A 18 3.84 7.75 -3.17
N LEU A 19 4.75 7.18 -2.38
CA LEU A 19 4.52 5.90 -1.70
C LEU A 19 3.38 5.98 -0.69
N GLU A 20 3.32 7.04 0.10
CA GLU A 20 2.24 7.27 1.06
C GLU A 20 0.88 7.37 0.36
N LYS A 21 0.79 8.16 -0.72
CA LYS A 21 -0.44 8.28 -1.51
C LYS A 21 -0.88 6.93 -2.10
N ALA A 22 0.05 6.15 -2.65
CA ALA A 22 -0.25 4.83 -3.21
C ALA A 22 -0.79 3.87 -2.12
N LEU A 23 -0.15 3.82 -0.96
CA LEU A 23 -0.58 3.00 0.17
C LEU A 23 -1.96 3.42 0.68
N THR A 24 -2.21 4.73 0.85
CA THR A 24 -3.52 5.24 1.26
C THR A 24 -4.61 4.84 0.27
N LYS A 25 -4.34 4.93 -1.04
CA LYS A 25 -5.28 4.53 -2.10
C LYS A 25 -5.60 3.03 -2.04
N ILE A 26 -4.59 2.17 -1.88
CA ILE A 26 -4.78 0.71 -1.76
C ILE A 26 -5.63 0.35 -0.53
N ILE A 27 -5.32 0.94 0.63
CA ILE A 27 -6.07 0.67 1.86
C ILE A 27 -7.51 1.18 1.74
N ALA A 28 -7.71 2.39 1.20
CA ALA A 28 -9.04 2.97 1.02
C ALA A 28 -9.89 2.18 0.01
N GLU A 29 -9.28 1.63 -1.05
CA GLU A 29 -9.98 0.77 -2.01
C GLU A 29 -10.35 -0.58 -1.40
N GLY A 30 -9.56 -1.13 -0.47
CA GLY A 30 -9.84 -2.38 0.25
C GLY A 30 -9.88 -3.64 -0.62
N LYS A 31 -9.56 -3.53 -1.92
CA LYS A 31 -9.63 -4.64 -2.89
C LYS A 31 -8.43 -5.58 -2.73
N ASN A 32 -7.23 -5.05 -2.93
CA ASN A 32 -5.97 -5.79 -2.91
C ASN A 32 -5.27 -5.59 -1.55
N VAL A 33 -5.90 -6.06 -0.48
CA VAL A 33 -5.36 -6.00 0.89
C VAL A 33 -5.36 -7.37 1.54
N THR A 34 -4.49 -7.54 2.53
CA THR A 34 -4.39 -8.75 3.34
C THR A 34 -5.62 -8.92 4.25
N TYR A 35 -5.82 -10.14 4.75
CA TYR A 35 -7.01 -10.53 5.50
C TYR A 35 -7.28 -9.66 6.74
N ASP A 36 -6.24 -9.15 7.39
CA ASP A 36 -6.30 -8.29 8.57
C ASP A 36 -6.87 -6.89 8.28
N LEU A 37 -6.84 -6.46 7.02
CA LEU A 37 -7.40 -5.19 6.56
C LEU A 37 -8.79 -5.33 5.93
N LYS A 38 -9.30 -6.56 5.80
CA LYS A 38 -10.68 -6.79 5.34
C LYS A 38 -11.66 -6.53 6.48
N PRO A 39 -12.91 -6.11 6.17
CA PRO A 39 -13.97 -6.01 7.18
C PRO A 39 -14.22 -7.34 7.91
N ARG A 40 -13.97 -8.45 7.22
CA ARG A 40 -14.12 -9.82 7.72
C ARG A 40 -12.86 -10.61 7.36
N ALA A 41 -12.24 -11.26 8.34
CA ALA A 41 -10.96 -11.94 8.15
C ALA A 41 -11.03 -13.17 7.21
N ASP A 42 -12.20 -13.80 7.08
CA ASP A 42 -12.46 -14.91 6.15
C ASP A 42 -13.06 -14.43 4.81
N ASP A 43 -12.90 -13.15 4.46
CA ASP A 43 -13.25 -12.65 3.14
C ASP A 43 -12.37 -13.33 2.07
N PRO A 44 -12.97 -14.10 1.13
CA PRO A 44 -12.22 -14.85 0.12
C PRO A 44 -11.49 -13.96 -0.90
N THR A 45 -11.74 -12.64 -0.88
CA THR A 45 -11.05 -11.66 -1.72
C THR A 45 -9.77 -11.10 -1.08
N ALA A 46 -9.41 -11.55 0.12
CA ALA A 46 -8.11 -11.23 0.73
C ALA A 46 -6.97 -11.74 -0.16
N VAL A 47 -5.97 -10.89 -0.39
CA VAL A 47 -4.77 -11.26 -1.14
C VAL A 47 -3.58 -11.43 -0.20
N GLY A 48 -2.54 -12.13 -0.66
CA GLY A 48 -1.29 -12.29 0.07
C GLY A 48 -0.42 -11.04 0.03
N THR A 49 0.59 -11.00 0.90
CA THR A 49 1.49 -9.85 1.08
C THR A 49 2.16 -9.39 -0.21
N SER A 50 2.66 -10.32 -1.03
CA SER A 50 3.31 -9.98 -2.31
C SER A 50 2.34 -9.31 -3.28
N GLN A 51 1.08 -9.75 -3.31
CA GLN A 51 0.05 -9.18 -4.18
C GLN A 51 -0.35 -7.76 -3.73
N VAL A 52 -0.32 -7.47 -2.42
CA VAL A 52 -0.45 -6.10 -1.92
C VAL A 52 0.73 -5.24 -2.42
N ALA A 53 1.96 -5.77 -2.39
CA ALA A 53 3.13 -5.05 -2.89
C ALA A 53 3.02 -4.76 -4.40
N ASP A 54 2.58 -5.74 -5.20
CA ASP A 54 2.34 -5.57 -6.64
C ASP A 54 1.30 -4.47 -6.90
N ALA A 55 0.20 -4.46 -6.15
CA ALA A 55 -0.82 -3.42 -6.27
C ALA A 55 -0.29 -2.03 -5.90
N VAL A 56 0.58 -1.91 -4.90
CA VAL A 56 1.25 -0.65 -4.55
C VAL A 56 2.17 -0.18 -5.67
N ILE A 57 2.95 -1.10 -6.27
CA ILE A 57 3.84 -0.80 -7.41
C ILE A 57 3.02 -0.31 -8.60
N GLU A 58 1.88 -0.96 -8.90
CA GLU A 58 0.99 -0.56 -9.98
C GLU A 58 0.49 0.88 -9.79
N LYS A 59 0.02 1.25 -8.58
CA LYS A 59 -0.41 2.63 -8.27
C LYS A 59 0.73 3.65 -8.35
N LEU A 60 1.97 3.24 -8.12
CA LEU A 60 3.14 4.12 -8.24
C LEU A 60 3.52 4.42 -9.69
N GLN A 61 3.29 3.46 -10.59
CA GLN A 61 3.57 3.57 -12.03
C GLN A 61 2.43 4.25 -12.77
N HIS A 62 1.17 4.03 -12.35
CA HIS A 62 -0.04 4.54 -12.99
C HIS A 62 -0.94 5.28 -11.97
N PRO A 63 -0.58 6.53 -11.59
CA PRO A 63 -1.20 7.28 -10.50
C PRO A 63 -2.68 7.63 -10.70
#